data_AF-A0A5U4WXJ5-F1
#
_entry.id   AF-A0A5U4WXJ5-F1
#
_cell.length_a   1.000
_cell.length_b   1.000
_cell.length_c   1.000
_cell.angle_alpha   90.00
_cell.angle_beta   90.00
_cell.angle_gamma   90.00
#
_symmetry.space_group_name_H-M   'P 1'
#
loop_
_entity.id
_entity.type
_entity.pdbx_description
1 polymer ?
#
loop_
_entity_poly.entity_id
_entity_poly.type
_entity_poly.pdbx_seq_one_letter_code
_entity_poly.pdbx_strand_id
1 'polypeptide(L)'
;LGLMASFSWQSGKRGESGGIPGGMSWRDDVKATYWSLMAGPAVRVNELVSLYALAGAGTGRAEVKERISMPGYNGRFTGSERRTGFAWGAGVQFNPVENVVIDLGYEGSKVGAAKLNGVNVGVGYRF
;
A
#
# COMPACT_ATOMS: atom_id res chain seq x y z
N LEU A 1 -10.52 3.35 -26.78
CA LEU A 1 -9.59 3.93 -25.79
C LEU A 1 -10.38 4.21 -24.53
N GLY A 2 -9.91 3.72 -23.38
CA GLY A 2 -10.49 3.96 -22.07
C GLY A 2 -9.44 4.53 -21.12
N LEU A 3 -9.87 4.94 -19.93
CA LEU A 3 -9.00 5.35 -18.84
C LEU A 3 -9.20 4.38 -17.67
N MET A 4 -8.11 4.00 -17.02
CA MET A 4 -8.16 3.27 -15.76
C MET A 4 -7.54 4.09 -14.66
N ALA A 5 -8.13 3.99 -13.48
CA ALA A 5 -7.60 4.53 -12.24
C ALA A 5 -7.59 3.40 -11.20
N SER A 6 -6.54 3.36 -10.40
CA SER A 6 -6.35 2.41 -9.31
C SER A 6 -6.07 3.18 -8.03
N PHE A 7 -6.79 2.81 -6.97
CA PHE A 7 -6.62 3.36 -5.64
C PHE A 7 -6.47 2.22 -4.65
N SER A 8 -5.38 2.24 -3.90
CA SER A 8 -5.10 1.26 -2.86
C SER A 8 -4.90 1.96 -1.52
N TRP A 9 -5.50 1.42 -0.47
CA TRP A 9 -5.35 1.94 0.90
C TRP A 9 -5.15 0.78 1.87
N GLN A 10 -4.13 0.89 2.71
CA GLN A 10 -3.78 -0.10 3.72
C GLN A 10 -3.43 0.61 5.03
N SER A 11 -4.02 0.17 6.14
CA SER A 11 -3.72 0.67 7.48
C SER A 11 -3.44 -0.50 8.40
N GLY A 12 -2.27 -0.47 9.06
CA GLY A 12 -1.84 -1.43 10.05
C GLY A 12 -1.54 -0.72 11.36
N LYS A 13 -2.08 -1.25 12.46
CA LYS A 13 -1.77 -0.80 13.82
C LYS A 13 -1.26 -2.00 14.57
N ARG A 14 -0.03 -1.94 15.06
CA ARG A 14 0.56 -2.97 15.92
C ARG A 14 0.95 -2.30 17.22
N GLY A 15 0.27 -2.66 18.29
CA GLY A 15 0.55 -2.19 19.64
C GLY A 15 1.10 -3.35 20.44
N GLU A 16 2.33 -3.21 20.94
CA GLU A 16 2.94 -4.18 21.83
C GLU A 16 3.18 -3.50 23.18
N SER A 17 2.79 -4.17 24.26
CA SER A 17 2.93 -3.64 25.61
C SER A 17 3.54 -4.70 26.51
N GLY A 18 4.68 -4.38 27.11
CA GLY A 18 5.43 -5.26 28.01
C GLY A 18 5.76 -4.53 29.31
N GLY A 19 5.89 -5.29 30.40
CA GLY A 19 6.25 -4.73 31.69
C GLY A 19 6.92 -5.76 32.58
N ILE A 20 7.85 -5.31 33.40
CA ILE A 20 8.60 -6.14 34.34
C ILE A 20 8.02 -5.93 35.75
N PRO A 21 7.80 -6.99 36.57
CA PRO A 21 7.39 -6.81 37.96
C PRO A 21 8.48 -6.03 38.71
N GLY A 22 8.16 -4.80 39.14
CA GLY A 22 9.14 -3.87 39.74
C GLY A 22 9.07 -2.42 39.23
N GLY A 23 8.16 -2.09 38.30
CA GLY A 23 7.81 -0.70 37.96
C GLY A 23 8.27 -0.19 36.59
N MET A 24 8.81 -1.07 35.74
CA MET A 24 9.21 -0.73 34.37
C MET A 24 8.10 -1.17 33.39
N SER A 25 7.48 -0.22 32.68
CA SER A 25 6.45 -0.51 31.67
C SER A 25 6.77 0.21 30.35
N TRP A 26 6.64 -0.52 29.24
CA TRP A 26 6.95 -0.06 27.89
C TRP A 26 5.73 -0.26 26.99
N ARG A 27 5.41 0.75 26.17
CA ARG A 27 4.32 0.66 25.21
C ARG A 27 4.81 1.17 23.86
N ASP A 28 4.83 0.27 22.89
CA ASP A 28 5.21 0.55 21.51
C ASP A 28 3.97 0.51 20.63
N ASP A 29 3.58 1.69 20.15
CA ASP A 29 2.51 1.86 19.19
C ASP A 29 3.12 2.13 17.81
N VAL A 30 3.12 1.11 16.95
CA VAL A 30 3.54 1.22 15.55
C VAL A 30 2.29 1.37 14.67
N LYS A 31 2.17 2.51 13.99
CA LYS A 31 1.10 2.78 13.02
C LYS A 31 1.71 2.94 11.64
N ALA A 32 1.38 2.00 10.76
CA ALA A 32 1.72 2.07 9.35
C ALA A 32 0.46 2.39 8.54
N THR A 33 0.47 3.45 7.75
CA THR A 33 -0.61 3.79 6.82
C THR A 33 -0.01 4.01 5.44
N TYR A 34 -0.51 3.29 4.46
CA TYR A 34 -0.08 3.35 3.08
C TYR A 34 -1.28 3.63 2.18
N TRP A 35 -1.11 4.54 1.24
CA TRP A 35 -2.08 4.78 0.18
C TRP A 35 -1.36 5.02 -1.13
N SER A 36 -1.91 4.49 -2.22
CA SER A 36 -1.43 4.74 -3.57
C SER A 36 -2.57 5.11 -4.49
N LEU A 37 -2.26 6.01 -5.42
CA LEU A 37 -3.19 6.43 -6.47
C LEU A 37 -2.44 6.43 -7.79
N MET A 38 -3.00 5.72 -8.75
CA MET A 38 -2.43 5.58 -10.09
C MET A 38 -3.52 5.74 -11.13
N ALA A 39 -3.16 6.26 -12.29
CA ALA A 39 -4.05 6.35 -13.42
C ALA A 39 -3.29 6.19 -14.72
N GLY A 40 -3.99 5.82 -15.78
CA GLY A 40 -3.40 5.81 -17.10
C GLY A 40 -4.29 5.22 -18.19
N PRO A 41 -3.75 5.13 -19.41
CA PRO A 41 -4.50 4.72 -20.58
C PRO A 41 -4.79 3.22 -20.57
N ALA A 42 -5.99 2.87 -21.01
CA ALA A 42 -6.41 1.51 -21.28
C ALA A 42 -6.81 1.37 -22.75
N VAL A 43 -6.20 0.41 -23.45
CA VAL A 43 -6.43 0.13 -24.86
C VAL A 43 -6.98 -1.28 -24.98
N ARG A 44 -8.19 -1.40 -25.53
CA ARG A 44 -8.76 -2.69 -25.89
C ARG A 44 -8.08 -3.18 -27.16
N VAL A 45 -7.34 -4.27 -27.07
CA VAL A 45 -6.64 -4.88 -28.20
C VAL A 45 -7.54 -5.88 -28.93
N ASN A 46 -8.37 -6.61 -28.18
CA ASN A 46 -9.33 -7.57 -28.74
C ASN A 46 -10.65 -7.53 -27.96
N GLU A 47 -11.71 -8.17 -28.46
CA GLU A 47 -13.00 -8.25 -27.75
C GLU A 47 -12.86 -8.89 -26.36
N LEU A 48 -11.92 -9.84 -26.22
CA LEU A 48 -11.55 -10.48 -24.96
C LEU A 48 -10.42 -9.80 -24.19
N VAL A 49 -9.57 -8.96 -24.80
CA VAL A 49 -8.29 -8.54 -24.16
C VAL A 49 -8.12 -7.03 -24.21
N SER A 50 -7.92 -6.43 -23.04
CA SER A 50 -7.59 -5.02 -22.86
C SER A 50 -6.27 -4.86 -22.14
N LEU A 51 -5.39 -4.01 -22.64
CA LEU A 51 -4.13 -3.66 -21.98
C LEU A 51 -4.28 -2.31 -21.30
N TYR A 52 -3.72 -2.17 -20.10
CA TYR A 52 -3.70 -0.91 -19.39
C TYR A 52 -2.32 -0.61 -18.83
N ALA A 53 -1.97 0.66 -18.81
CA ALA A 53 -0.79 1.16 -18.13
C ALA A 53 -1.24 2.19 -17.09
N LEU A 54 -0.60 2.16 -15.93
CA LEU A 54 -0.88 3.01 -14.79
C LEU A 54 0.42 3.67 -14.35
N ALA A 55 0.35 4.94 -13.99
CA ALA A 55 1.44 5.65 -13.33
C ALA A 55 0.86 6.55 -12.25
N GLY A 56 1.63 6.76 -11.19
CA GLY A 56 1.19 7.53 -10.05
C GLY A 56 2.19 7.57 -8.92
N ALA A 57 1.68 7.74 -7.72
CA ALA A 57 2.51 7.84 -6.52
C ALA A 57 1.85 7.14 -5.35
N GLY A 58 2.69 6.54 -4.51
CA GLY A 58 2.31 5.94 -3.23
C GLY A 58 2.95 6.70 -2.08
N THR A 59 2.18 7.00 -1.04
CA THR A 59 2.69 7.55 0.22
C THR A 59 2.49 6.54 1.34
N GLY A 60 3.59 6.14 1.96
CA GLY A 60 3.62 5.41 3.22
C GLY A 60 4.01 6.32 4.38
N ARG A 61 3.21 6.33 5.45
CA ARG A 61 3.59 6.88 6.76
C ARG A 61 3.79 5.73 7.75
N ALA A 62 4.94 5.71 8.40
CA ALA A 62 5.21 4.88 9.57
C ALA A 62 5.42 5.80 10.77
N GLU A 63 4.53 5.73 11.75
CA GLU A 63 4.69 6.36 13.06
C GLU A 63 5.06 5.29 14.08
N VAL A 64 6.18 5.50 14.78
CA VAL A 64 6.61 4.70 15.93
C VAL A 64 6.52 5.60 17.16
N LYS A 65 5.69 5.19 18.13
CA LYS A 65 5.56 5.86 19.41
C LYS A 65 6.01 4.90 20.50
N GLU A 66 7.14 5.21 21.10
CA GLU A 66 7.71 4.46 22.20
C GLU A 66 7.52 5.27 23.48
N ARG A 67 6.90 4.64 24.47
CA ARG A 67 6.64 5.26 25.77
C ARG A 67 7.25 4.42 26.87
N ILE A 68 8.14 5.06 27.62
CA ILE A 68 8.92 4.46 28.69
C ILE A 68 8.47 5.08 30.00
N SER A 69 7.96 4.26 30.92
CA SER A 69 7.67 4.70 32.30
C SER A 69 8.47 3.88 33.30
N MET A 70 9.20 4.60 34.16
CA MET A 70 9.98 4.07 35.28
C MET A 70 9.73 4.93 36.54
N PRO A 71 9.92 4.40 37.76
CA PRO A 71 9.78 5.19 38.98
C PRO A 71 10.81 6.33 39.00
N GLY A 72 10.34 7.58 38.88
CA GLY A 72 11.19 8.78 38.85
C GLY A 72 11.65 9.25 37.47
N TYR A 73 11.34 8.54 36.37
CA TYR A 73 11.68 8.97 35.01
C TYR A 73 10.61 8.56 33.99
N ASN A 74 10.13 9.53 33.21
CA ASN A 74 9.18 9.31 32.11
C ASN A 74 9.80 9.85 30.81
N GLY A 75 10.11 8.94 29.89
CA GLY A 75 10.62 9.26 28.55
C GLY A 75 9.55 8.99 27.48
N ARG A 76 9.42 9.90 26.51
CA ARG A 76 8.55 9.71 25.33
C ARG A 76 9.37 9.94 24.07
N PHE A 77 9.48 8.91 23.24
CA PHE A 77 10.11 9.00 21.94
C PHE A 77 9.05 8.85 20.85
N THR A 78 9.03 9.80 19.92
CA THR A 78 8.12 9.77 18.77
C THR A 78 8.93 9.94 17.50
N GLY A 79 9.03 8.87 16.72
CA GLY A 79 9.63 8.88 15.39
C GLY A 79 8.55 8.73 14.33
N SER A 80 8.48 9.65 13.37
CA SER A 80 7.59 9.52 12.22
C SER A 80 8.40 9.61 10.95
N GLU A 81 8.31 8.57 10.12
CA GLU A 81 8.94 8.56 8.81
C GLU A 81 7.86 8.52 7.73
N ARG A 82 7.91 9.47 6.80
CA ARG A 82 7.03 9.53 5.64
C ARG A 82 7.87 9.29 4.40
N ARG A 83 7.50 8.27 3.64
CA ARG A 83 8.11 7.99 2.34
C ARG A 83 7.07 8.12 1.25
N THR A 84 7.36 8.98 0.29
CA THR A 84 6.59 9.07 -0.96
C THR A 84 7.44 8.46 -2.06
N GLY A 85 6.85 7.57 -2.85
CA GLY A 85 7.52 6.93 -3.98
C GLY A 85 6.70 7.04 -5.25
N PHE A 86 7.41 6.96 -6.37
CA PHE A 86 6.78 6.80 -7.67
C PHE A 86 6.29 5.37 -7.82
N ALA A 87 5.06 5.21 -8.30
CA ALA A 87 4.45 3.94 -8.60
C ALA A 87 4.09 3.90 -10.08
N TRP A 88 4.35 2.78 -10.73
CA TRP A 88 3.93 2.51 -12.08
C TRP A 88 3.43 1.08 -12.14
N GLY A 89 2.51 0.83 -13.05
CA GLY A 89 1.99 -0.51 -13.28
C GLY A 89 1.58 -0.68 -14.71
N ALA A 90 1.54 -1.91 -15.15
CA ALA A 90 0.97 -2.27 -16.43
C ALA A 90 0.28 -3.62 -16.28
N GLY A 91 -0.83 -3.81 -16.96
CA GLY A 91 -1.60 -5.02 -16.85
C GLY A 91 -2.40 -5.33 -18.09
N VAL A 92 -2.93 -6.54 -18.06
CA VAL A 92 -3.84 -7.08 -19.06
C VAL A 92 -5.13 -7.45 -18.35
N GLN A 93 -6.23 -7.15 -19.00
CA GLN A 93 -7.57 -7.43 -18.54
C GLN A 93 -8.23 -8.32 -19.59
N PHE A 94 -8.58 -9.53 -19.17
CA PHE A 94 -9.26 -10.55 -19.95
C PHE A 94 -10.75 -10.57 -19.61
N ASN A 95 -11.59 -10.46 -20.63
CA ASN A 95 -13.05 -10.45 -20.52
C ASN A 95 -13.60 -11.67 -21.27
N PRO A 96 -13.52 -12.89 -20.70
CA PRO A 96 -13.96 -14.10 -21.38
C PRO A 96 -15.47 -14.13 -21.65
N VAL A 97 -16.25 -13.41 -20.83
CA VAL A 97 -17.70 -13.21 -20.98
C VAL A 97 -18.03 -11.75 -20.64
N GLU A 98 -19.18 -11.23 -21.07
CA GLU A 98 -19.55 -9.82 -20.87
C GLU A 98 -19.55 -9.37 -19.40
N ASN A 99 -19.77 -10.33 -18.51
CA ASN A 99 -20.05 -10.12 -17.09
C ASN A 99 -18.83 -10.36 -16.20
N VAL A 100 -17.77 -11.00 -16.70
CA VAL A 100 -16.59 -11.37 -15.90
C VAL A 100 -15.36 -10.74 -16.49
N VAL A 101 -14.60 -10.10 -15.63
CA VAL A 101 -13.36 -9.40 -15.95
C VAL A 101 -12.27 -10.02 -15.09
N ILE A 102 -11.18 -10.45 -15.71
CA ILE A 102 -10.00 -10.96 -15.02
C ILE A 102 -8.88 -9.99 -15.32
N ASP A 103 -8.35 -9.31 -14.32
CA ASP A 103 -7.20 -8.42 -14.49
C ASP A 103 -5.95 -9.04 -13.89
N LEU A 104 -4.85 -8.89 -14.63
CA LEU A 104 -3.52 -9.29 -14.21
C LEU A 104 -2.58 -8.12 -14.48
N GLY A 105 -2.16 -7.49 -13.40
CA GLY A 105 -1.29 -6.33 -13.40
C GLY A 105 0.04 -6.63 -12.73
N TYR A 106 1.07 -5.95 -13.20
CA TYR A 106 2.33 -5.82 -12.51
C TYR A 106 2.48 -4.39 -12.03
N GLU A 107 2.78 -4.20 -10.75
CA GLU A 107 3.05 -2.90 -10.15
C GLU A 107 4.52 -2.85 -9.71
N GLY A 108 5.25 -1.88 -10.25
CA GLY A 108 6.58 -1.51 -9.78
C GLY A 108 6.50 -0.18 -9.05
N SER A 109 6.99 -0.12 -7.81
CA SER A 109 7.23 1.14 -7.13
C SER A 109 8.71 1.33 -6.82
N LYS A 110 9.18 2.55 -7.06
CA LYS A 110 10.56 2.95 -6.80
C LYS A 110 10.54 4.00 -5.70
N VAL A 111 10.86 3.58 -4.48
CA VAL A 111 10.97 4.46 -3.30
C VAL A 111 12.46 4.59 -2.99
N GLY A 112 13.14 5.56 -3.60
CA GLY A 112 14.58 5.76 -3.44
C GLY A 112 15.41 4.62 -4.07
N ALA A 113 16.21 3.91 -3.26
CA ALA A 113 17.02 2.76 -3.68
C ALA A 113 16.29 1.41 -3.58
N ALA A 114 15.15 1.36 -2.88
CA ALA A 114 14.35 0.15 -2.75
C ALA A 114 13.38 0.02 -3.94
N LYS A 115 13.46 -1.13 -4.65
CA LYS A 115 12.48 -1.53 -5.66
C LYS A 115 11.49 -2.48 -4.99
N LEU A 116 10.22 -2.08 -4.96
CA LEU A 116 9.13 -2.92 -4.51
C LEU A 116 8.33 -3.30 -5.75
N ASN A 117 8.36 -4.57 -6.09
CA ASN A 117 7.67 -5.14 -7.23
C ASN A 117 6.56 -6.04 -6.71
N GLY A 118 5.35 -5.88 -7.24
CA GLY A 118 4.16 -6.65 -6.89
C GLY A 118 3.42 -7.12 -8.13
N VAL A 119 2.79 -8.29 -8.02
CA VAL A 119 1.84 -8.78 -9.02
C VAL A 119 0.45 -8.61 -8.42
N ASN A 120 -0.44 -7.96 -9.15
CA ASN A 120 -1.84 -7.78 -8.81
C ASN A 120 -2.65 -8.73 -9.70
N VAL A 121 -3.51 -9.54 -9.08
CA VAL A 121 -4.45 -10.40 -9.81
C VAL A 121 -5.83 -10.11 -9.24
N GLY A 122 -6.75 -9.71 -10.10
CA GLY A 122 -8.12 -9.34 -9.76
C GLY A 122 -9.13 -10.08 -10.63
N VAL A 123 -10.31 -10.28 -10.05
CA VAL A 123 -11.50 -10.71 -10.79
C VAL A 123 -12.61 -9.73 -10.46
N GLY A 124 -13.14 -9.07 -11.48
CA GLY A 124 -14.24 -8.13 -11.41
C GLY A 124 -15.49 -8.67 -12.10
N TYR A 125 -16.64 -8.13 -11.71
CA TYR A 125 -17.91 -8.36 -12.38
C TYR A 125 -18.37 -7.07 -13.05
N ARG A 126 -18.80 -7.17 -14.31
CA ARG A 126 -19.35 -6.04 -15.08
C ARG A 126 -20.86 -6.23 -15.23
N PHE A 127 -21.62 -5.26 -14.75
CA PHE A 127 -23.08 -5.17 -14.88
C PHE A 127 -23.48 -4.16 -15.95
#